data_AF-A0A350MTZ2-F1
#
_entry.id   AF-A0A350MTZ2-F1
#
_cell.length_a   1.000
_cell.length_b   1.000
_cell.length_c   1.000
_cell.angle_alpha   90.00
_cell.angle_beta   90.00
_cell.angle_gamma   90.00
#
_symmetry.space_group_name_H-M   'P 1'
#
loop_
_entity.id
_entity.type
_entity.pdbx_description
1 polymer ?
#
loop_
_entity_poly.entity_id
_entity_poly.type
_entity_poly.pdbx_seq_one_letter_code
_entity_poly.pdbx_strand_id
1 'polypeptide(L)'
;MAELHEKSDNELREILDELYKEERQLSYERRILHGKIDILKAELTERLKKRRKAGESVISARDIERLSEILAKGAGRRSPV
;
A
#
# COMPACT_ATOMS: atom_id res chain seq x y z
N MET A 1 -17.85 -20.81 -2.98
CA MET A 1 -16.71 -21.64 -3.41
C MET A 1 -17.27 -22.56 -4.48
N ALA A 2 -17.12 -22.22 -5.76
CA ALA A 2 -17.64 -23.05 -6.84
C ALA A 2 -17.12 -24.48 -6.71
N GLU A 3 -17.91 -25.45 -7.16
CA GLU A 3 -17.68 -26.89 -7.00
C GLU A 3 -16.46 -27.33 -7.85
N LEU A 4 -15.25 -27.02 -7.38
CA LEU A 4 -14.00 -27.44 -7.99
C LEU A 4 -13.91 -28.96 -8.14
N HIS A 5 -14.62 -29.69 -7.28
CA HIS A 5 -14.65 -31.15 -7.27
C HIS A 5 -15.40 -31.77 -8.44
N GLU A 6 -16.25 -31.02 -9.14
CA GLU A 6 -16.98 -31.49 -10.33
C GLU A 6 -16.25 -31.18 -11.64
N LYS A 7 -15.16 -30.41 -11.58
CA LYS A 7 -14.40 -29.99 -12.75
C LYS A 7 -13.39 -31.05 -13.15
N SER A 8 -13.25 -31.25 -14.45
CA SER A 8 -12.15 -32.05 -15.00
C SER A 8 -10.80 -31.35 -14.80
N ASP A 9 -9.72 -32.13 -14.80
CA ASP A 9 -8.35 -31.61 -14.74
C ASP A 9 -8.05 -30.58 -15.84
N ASN A 10 -8.69 -30.69 -17.00
CA ASN A 10 -8.50 -29.73 -18.08
C ASN A 10 -9.16 -28.38 -17.77
N GLU A 11 -10.40 -28.39 -17.30
CA GLU A 11 -11.10 -27.17 -16.88
C GLU A 11 -10.39 -26.48 -15.71
N LEU A 12 -9.83 -27.26 -14.78
CA LEU A 12 -9.04 -26.71 -13.67
C LEU A 12 -7.78 -26.01 -14.15
N ARG A 13 -7.08 -26.56 -15.16
CA ARG A 13 -5.91 -25.91 -15.78
C ARG A 13 -6.30 -24.61 -16.48
N GLU A 14 -7.40 -24.61 -17.24
CA GLU A 14 -7.90 -23.41 -17.91
C GLU A 14 -8.25 -22.29 -16.92
N ILE A 15 -8.95 -22.63 -15.84
CA ILE A 15 -9.26 -21.67 -14.76
C ILE A 15 -7.97 -21.13 -14.13
N LEU A 16 -7.00 -22.00 -13.85
CA LEU A 16 -5.74 -21.60 -13.25
C LEU A 16 -4.96 -20.66 -14.16
N ASP A 17 -4.94 -20.92 -15.48
CA ASP A 17 -4.26 -20.08 -16.45
C ASP A 17 -4.88 -18.68 -16.54
N GLU A 18 -6.21 -18.58 -16.53
CA GLU A 18 -6.90 -17.28 -16.51
C GLU A 18 -6.65 -16.55 -15.18
N LEU A 19 -6.73 -17.23 -14.04
CA LEU A 19 -6.42 -16.63 -12.73
C LEU A 19 -4.98 -16.12 -12.67
N TYR A 20 -4.01 -16.86 -13.21
CA TYR A 20 -2.63 -16.40 -13.27
C TYR A 20 -2.44 -15.20 -14.19
N LYS A 21 -3.20 -15.13 -15.29
CA LYS A 21 -3.18 -13.97 -16.18
C LYS A 21 -3.76 -12.73 -15.51
N GLU A 22 -4.88 -12.86 -14.82
CA GLU A 22 -5.47 -11.78 -14.01
C GLU A 22 -4.52 -11.33 -12.90
N GLU A 23 -3.93 -12.28 -12.16
CA GLU A 23 -2.96 -11.98 -11.10
C GLU A 23 -1.77 -11.20 -11.66
N ARG A 24 -1.19 -11.64 -12.79
CA ARG A 24 -0.07 -10.93 -13.42
C ARG A 24 -0.41 -9.50 -13.80
N GLN A 25 -1.62 -9.26 -14.31
CA GLN A 25 -2.09 -7.92 -14.66
C GLN A 25 -2.22 -7.04 -13.40
N LEU A 26 -2.87 -7.55 -12.35
CA LEU A 26 -3.00 -6.84 -11.08
C LEU A 26 -1.64 -6.53 -10.44
N SER A 27 -0.71 -7.49 -10.49
CA SER A 27 0.64 -7.33 -10.00
C SER A 27 1.44 -6.29 -10.82
N TYR A 28 1.22 -6.21 -12.13
CA TYR A 28 1.81 -5.17 -12.97
C TYR A 28 1.29 -3.78 -12.58
N GLU A 29 -0.03 -3.60 -12.49
CA GLU A 29 -0.65 -2.33 -12.09
C GLU A 29 -0.20 -1.89 -10.69
N ARG A 30 -0.14 -2.83 -9.75
CA ARG A 30 0.40 -2.59 -8.40
C ARG A 30 1.83 -2.04 -8.47
N ARG A 31 2.72 -2.67 -9.23
CA ARG A 31 4.12 -2.20 -9.35
C ARG A 31 4.21 -0.79 -9.93
N ILE A 32 3.41 -0.47 -10.95
CA ILE A 32 3.39 0.87 -11.55
C ILE A 32 2.92 1.92 -10.52
N LEU A 33 1.85 1.63 -9.78
CA LEU A 33 1.36 2.53 -8.74
C LEU A 33 2.38 2.73 -7.62
N HIS A 34 3.00 1.65 -7.14
CA HIS A 34 4.05 1.73 -6.13
C HIS A 34 5.25 2.56 -6.62
N GLY A 35 5.69 2.37 -7.87
CA GLY A 35 6.75 3.19 -8.46
C GLY A 35 6.42 4.69 -8.48
N LYS A 36 5.18 5.05 -8.85
CA LYS A 36 4.72 6.45 -8.79
C LYS A 36 4.69 6.99 -7.35
N ILE A 37 4.19 6.21 -6.40
CA ILE A 37 4.18 6.57 -4.99
C ILE A 37 5.60 6.81 -4.47
N ASP A 38 6.55 5.96 -4.84
CA ASP A 38 7.93 6.07 -4.37
C ASP A 38 8.64 7.29 -4.94
N ILE A 39 8.41 7.63 -6.21
CA ILE A 39 8.89 8.89 -6.82
C ILE A 39 8.33 10.10 -6.05
N LEU A 40 7.02 10.12 -5.77
CA LEU A 40 6.40 11.22 -5.05
C LEU A 40 6.91 11.33 -3.61
N LYS A 41 7.12 10.20 -2.92
CA LYS A 41 7.71 10.17 -1.57
C LYS A 41 9.15 10.69 -1.57
N ALA A 42 9.94 10.34 -2.58
CA ALA A 42 11.32 10.83 -2.70
C ALA A 42 11.32 12.35 -2.89
N GLU A 43 10.50 12.88 -3.79
CA GLU A 43 10.38 14.33 -4.02
C GLU A 43 9.88 15.07 -2.77
N LEU A 44 8.85 14.54 -2.10
CA LEU A 44 8.36 15.12 -0.84
C LEU A 44 9.48 15.17 0.21
N THR A 45 10.24 14.08 0.35
CA THR A 45 11.37 13.99 1.27
C THR A 45 12.43 15.03 0.95
N GLU A 46 12.79 15.20 -0.33
CA GLU A 46 13.76 16.22 -0.75
C GLU A 46 13.26 17.65 -0.51
N ARG A 47 11.97 17.93 -0.73
CA ARG A 47 11.38 19.23 -0.39
C ARG A 47 11.44 19.51 1.11
N LEU A 48 11.09 18.53 1.95
CA LEU A 48 11.16 18.70 3.41
C LEU A 48 12.59 18.92 3.89
N LYS A 49 13.58 18.22 3.33
CA LYS A 49 15.00 18.46 3.59
C LYS A 49 15.41 19.88 3.21
N LYS A 50 14.98 20.38 2.04
CA LYS A 50 15.27 21.76 1.60
C LYS A 50 14.66 22.80 2.54
N ARG A 51 13.39 22.65 2.92
CA ARG A 51 12.71 23.55 3.88
C ARG A 51 13.42 23.58 5.23
N ARG A 52 13.83 22.41 5.75
CA ARG A 52 14.63 22.30 6.97
C ARG A 52 15.96 23.06 6.86
N LYS A 53 16.67 22.92 5.74
CA LYS A 53 17.94 23.65 5.50
C LYS A 53 17.73 25.17 5.42
N ALA A 54 16.58 25.62 4.95
CA ALA A 54 16.18 27.02 4.92
C ALA A 54 15.69 27.56 6.28
N GLY A 55 15.69 26.74 7.35
CA GLY A 55 15.24 27.14 8.69
C GLY A 55 13.72 27.18 8.85
N GLU A 56 12.95 26.67 7.87
CA GLU A 56 11.50 26.62 7.97
C GLU A 56 11.04 25.47 8.87
N SER A 57 9.93 25.69 9.60
CA SER A 57 9.30 24.60 10.34
C SER A 57 8.74 23.54 9.38
N VAL A 58 9.23 22.32 9.54
CA VAL A 58 8.83 21.13 8.76
C VAL A 58 7.54 20.51 9.33
N ILE A 59 7.25 20.77 10.60
CA ILE A 59 6.12 20.21 11.34
C ILE A 59 5.13 21.35 11.62
N SER A 60 3.87 21.16 11.24
CA SER A 60 2.78 22.06 11.59
C SER A 60 2.05 21.58 12.85
N ALA A 61 1.30 22.48 13.50
CA ALA A 61 0.43 22.10 14.63
C ALA A 61 -0.58 21.01 14.25
N ARG A 62 -1.06 21.02 12.99
CA ARG A 62 -1.96 20.01 12.44
C ARG A 62 -1.31 18.61 12.33
N ASP A 63 0.00 18.55 12.06
CA ASP A 63 0.72 17.28 12.02
C ASP A 63 0.82 16.65 13.41
N ILE A 64 0.97 17.47 14.47
CA ILE A 64 1.00 17.04 15.87
C ILE A 64 -0.38 16.52 16.31
N GLU A 65 -1.45 17.23 15.95
CA GLU A 65 -2.83 16.81 16.23
C GLU A 65 -3.13 15.46 15.56
N ARG A 66 -2.79 15.32 14.27
CA ARG A 66 -2.99 14.07 13.53
C ARG A 66 -2.16 12.91 14.08
N LEU A 67 -0.92 13.15 14.51
CA LEU A 67 -0.10 12.13 15.15
C LEU A 67 -0.73 11.68 16.47
N SER A 68 -1.28 12.61 17.25
CA SER A 68 -1.96 12.31 18.51
C SER A 68 -3.20 11.43 18.28
N GLU A 69 -3.99 11.70 17.25
CA GLU A 69 -5.12 10.85 16.83
C GLU A 69 -4.67 9.44 16.38
N ILE A 70 -3.59 9.35 15.59
CA ILE A 70 -3.06 8.07 15.12
C ILE A 70 -2.60 7.21 16.29
N LEU A 71 -1.88 7.81 17.25
CA LEU A 71 -1.41 7.10 18.44
C LEU A 71 -2.57 6.67 19.35
N ALA A 72 -3.60 7.50 19.50
CA ALA A 72 -4.81 7.15 20.23
C ALA A 72 -5.56 5.97 19.58
N LYS A 73 -5.66 5.96 18.24
CA LYS A 73 -6.29 4.85 17.48
C LYS A 73 -5.44 3.58 17.46
N GLY A 74 -4.11 3.72 17.42
CA GLY A 74 -3.16 2.60 17.46
C GLY A 74 -3.07 1.94 18.83
N ALA A 75 -3.24 2.69 19.92
CA ALA A 75 -3.27 2.16 21.29
C ALA A 75 -4.43 1.18 21.53
N GLY A 76 -5.56 1.33 20.80
CA GLY A 76 -6.69 0.39 20.85
C GLY A 76 -6.52 -0.89 20.03
N ARG A 77 -5.46 -1.01 19.22
CA ARG A 77 -5.17 -2.18 18.36
C ARG A 77 -4.14 -3.15 18.93
N ARG A 78 -3.63 -2.91 20.14
CA ARG A 78 -2.83 -3.90 20.89
C ARG A 78 -3.76 -5.01 21.38
N SER A 79 -3.99 -6.02 20.54
CA SER A 79 -4.52 -7.30 21.00
C SER A 79 -3.48 -7.94 21.92
N PRO A 80 -3.84 -8.34 23.15
CA PRO A 80 -2.93 -9.07 24.03
C PRO A 80 -2.68 -10.45 23.40
N VAL A 81 -1.41 -10.76 23.15
CA VAL A 81 -0.94 -12.14 22.93
C VAL A 81 -0.73 -12.77 24.30
#